data_AF-A0A4P9YVL7-F1
#
_entry.id   AF-A0A4P9YVL7-F1
#
_cell.length_a   1.000
_cell.length_b   1.000
_cell.length_c   1.000
_cell.angle_alpha   90.00
_cell.angle_beta   90.00
_cell.angle_gamma   90.00
#
_symmetry.space_group_name_H-M   'P 1'
#
loop_
_entity.id
_entity.type
_entity.pdbx_description
1 polymer ?
#
loop_
_entity_poly.entity_id
_entity_poly.type
_entity_poly.pdbx_seq_one_letter_code
_entity_poly.pdbx_strand_id
1 'polypeptide(L)'
;MLSVQNSIFYRPKDKKLFADQARRNLTRPEGDHITLLNIWEQWVETEYSMQWCYENFIQYRSMNRARDVRDQIIGLLDRVEIPLTSNPDASDIVPIKKAIAAGFFFNAARLQRSGERYKTLKQNQDVYIHPSSALFEVNPKWVIYYELVLTSKEYIRQVMDIKAEWLVEAAPHYYNKKDIEDESRRKMPKTVTKS
;
A
#
# COMPACT_ATOMS: atom_id res chain seq x y z
N MET A 1 -12.60 -0.42 0.66
CA MET A 1 -11.66 -1.56 0.72
C MET A 1 -10.79 -1.54 1.98
N LEU A 2 -10.01 -0.48 2.24
CA LEU A 2 -9.20 -0.41 3.48
C LEU A 2 -10.03 -0.60 4.76
N SER A 3 -11.22 0.00 4.85
CA SER A 3 -12.11 -0.19 6.03
C SER A 3 -12.47 -1.65 6.39
N VAL A 4 -12.26 -2.61 5.47
CA VAL A 4 -12.56 -4.03 5.66
C VAL A 4 -11.36 -4.94 5.36
N GLN A 5 -10.14 -4.42 5.17
CA GLN A 5 -9.01 -5.18 4.61
C GLN A 5 -8.68 -6.49 5.33
N ASN A 6 -8.93 -6.56 6.64
CA ASN A 6 -8.55 -7.67 7.50
C ASN A 6 -9.42 -8.91 7.28
N SER A 7 -10.60 -8.75 6.66
CA SER A 7 -11.57 -9.82 6.43
C SER A 7 -11.87 -10.04 4.95
N ILE A 8 -11.13 -9.45 4.01
CA ILE A 8 -11.36 -9.65 2.57
C ILE A 8 -10.98 -11.07 2.18
N PHE A 9 -9.77 -11.51 2.52
CA PHE A 9 -9.29 -12.83 2.12
C PHE A 9 -9.80 -13.92 3.07
N TYR A 10 -10.28 -15.02 2.49
CA TYR A 10 -10.67 -16.22 3.19
C TYR A 10 -9.67 -17.34 2.89
N ARG A 11 -9.18 -18.04 3.93
CA ARG A 11 -8.14 -19.06 3.76
C ARG A 11 -8.47 -20.33 4.56
N PRO A 12 -9.31 -21.22 4.02
CA PRO A 12 -9.61 -22.51 4.64
C PRO A 12 -8.34 -23.36 4.80
N LYS A 13 -8.27 -24.14 5.88
CA LYS A 13 -7.10 -25.02 6.14
C LYS A 13 -6.97 -26.12 5.07
N ASP A 14 -8.10 -26.68 4.64
CA ASP A 14 -8.23 -27.72 3.63
C ASP A 14 -7.98 -27.22 2.19
N LYS A 15 -8.23 -25.94 1.91
CA LYS A 15 -8.07 -25.32 0.58
C LYS A 15 -6.96 -24.27 0.53
N LYS A 16 -5.97 -24.36 1.43
CA LYS A 16 -4.89 -23.37 1.59
C LYS A 16 -4.17 -23.07 0.28
N LEU A 17 -3.83 -24.10 -0.51
CA LEU A 17 -3.12 -23.93 -1.79
C LEU A 17 -3.95 -23.18 -2.83
N PHE A 18 -5.24 -23.52 -2.96
CA PHE A 18 -6.14 -22.84 -3.88
C PHE A 18 -6.39 -21.38 -3.48
N ALA A 19 -6.55 -21.12 -2.18
CA ALA A 19 -6.70 -19.76 -1.66
C ALA A 19 -5.45 -18.90 -1.91
N ASP A 20 -4.26 -19.47 -1.67
CA ASP A 20 -3.00 -18.77 -1.92
C ASP A 20 -2.78 -18.51 -3.42
N GLN A 21 -3.18 -19.44 -4.30
CA GLN A 21 -3.12 -19.26 -5.75
C GLN A 21 -4.10 -18.17 -6.23
N ALA A 22 -5.35 -18.21 -5.79
CA ALA A 22 -6.34 -17.19 -6.13
C ALA A 22 -5.88 -15.79 -5.69
N ARG A 23 -5.34 -15.69 -4.46
CA ARG A 23 -4.76 -14.43 -3.97
C ARG A 23 -3.59 -13.96 -4.84
N ARG A 24 -2.68 -14.84 -5.25
CA ARG A 24 -1.56 -14.48 -6.13
C ARG A 24 -2.05 -13.93 -7.47
N ASN A 25 -3.09 -14.51 -8.06
CA ASN A 25 -3.66 -14.04 -9.33
C ASN A 25 -4.25 -12.62 -9.22
N LEU A 26 -4.78 -12.25 -8.05
CA LEU A 26 -5.33 -10.93 -7.78
C LEU A 26 -4.27 -9.90 -7.36
N THR A 27 -3.07 -10.38 -6.98
CA THR A 27 -2.00 -9.54 -6.44
C THR A 27 -1.35 -8.74 -7.55
N ARG A 28 -1.13 -7.45 -7.28
CA ARG A 28 -0.48 -6.50 -8.18
C ARG A 28 0.91 -6.14 -7.64
N PRO A 29 1.96 -6.15 -8.50
CA PRO A 29 3.34 -5.92 -8.08
C PRO A 29 3.58 -4.49 -7.56
N GLU A 30 2.68 -3.55 -7.86
CA GLU A 30 2.76 -2.14 -7.46
C GLU A 30 2.26 -1.89 -6.04
N GLY A 31 1.77 -2.94 -5.37
CA GLY A 31 1.50 -2.94 -3.94
C GLY A 31 0.10 -3.37 -3.55
N ASP A 32 -0.11 -3.42 -2.24
CA ASP A 32 -1.33 -3.92 -1.63
C ASP A 32 -2.52 -2.98 -1.90
N HIS A 33 -2.29 -1.66 -1.93
CA HIS A 33 -3.34 -0.69 -2.26
C HIS A 33 -3.89 -0.90 -3.68
N ILE A 34 -3.01 -1.12 -4.65
CA ILE A 34 -3.38 -1.39 -6.05
C ILE A 34 -4.01 -2.78 -6.17
N THR A 35 -3.55 -3.75 -5.39
CA THR A 35 -4.19 -5.07 -5.29
C THR A 35 -5.64 -4.96 -4.80
N LEU A 36 -5.91 -4.14 -3.78
CA LEU A 36 -7.27 -3.90 -3.29
C LEU A 36 -8.17 -3.22 -4.33
N LEU A 37 -7.63 -2.30 -5.12
CA LEU A 37 -8.34 -1.66 -6.22
C LEU A 37 -8.67 -2.68 -7.32
N ASN A 38 -7.69 -3.50 -7.73
CA ASN A 38 -7.89 -4.56 -8.71
C ASN A 38 -8.98 -5.56 -8.29
N ILE A 39 -9.02 -5.95 -7.01
CA ILE A 39 -10.08 -6.81 -6.47
C ILE A 39 -11.46 -6.13 -6.57
N TRP A 40 -11.53 -4.85 -6.26
CA TRP A 40 -12.77 -4.09 -6.34
C TRP A 40 -13.26 -3.98 -7.79
N GLU A 41 -12.38 -3.63 -8.73
CA GLU A 41 -12.71 -3.48 -10.14
C GLU A 41 -13.21 -4.78 -10.75
N GLN A 42 -12.49 -5.90 -10.55
CA GLN A 42 -12.94 -7.22 -11.03
C GLN A 42 -14.29 -7.62 -10.42
N TRP A 43 -14.52 -7.33 -9.14
CA TRP A 43 -15.81 -7.64 -8.52
C TRP A 43 -16.95 -6.80 -9.12
N VAL A 44 -16.71 -5.53 -9.43
CA VAL A 44 -17.68 -4.65 -10.11
C VAL A 44 -17.97 -5.15 -11.53
N GLU A 45 -16.96 -5.58 -12.29
CA GLU A 45 -17.10 -6.13 -13.64
C GLU A 45 -17.96 -7.41 -13.66
N THR A 46 -17.94 -8.17 -12.57
CA THR A 46 -18.80 -9.37 -12.40
C THR A 46 -20.20 -9.04 -11.84
N GLU A 47 -20.61 -7.78 -11.88
CA GLU A 47 -21.89 -7.29 -11.35
C GLU A 47 -22.09 -7.66 -9.87
N TYR A 48 -21.02 -7.53 -9.08
CA TYR A 48 -21.03 -7.84 -7.64
C TYR A 48 -21.33 -9.32 -7.33
N SER A 49 -20.89 -10.24 -8.19
CA SER A 49 -21.16 -11.67 -8.08
C SER A 49 -20.66 -12.30 -6.77
N MET A 50 -21.56 -12.99 -6.08
CA MET A 50 -21.22 -13.83 -4.92
C MET A 50 -20.39 -15.05 -5.34
N GLN A 51 -20.66 -15.61 -6.53
CA GLN A 51 -19.94 -16.76 -7.07
C GLN A 51 -18.47 -16.42 -7.32
N TRP A 52 -18.20 -15.26 -7.92
CA TRP A 52 -16.84 -14.78 -8.14
C TRP A 52 -16.07 -14.62 -6.82
N CYS A 53 -16.72 -14.07 -5.78
CA CYS A 53 -16.11 -13.99 -4.45
C CYS A 53 -15.75 -15.37 -3.90
N TYR A 54 -16.64 -16.36 -4.03
CA TYR A 54 -16.38 -17.73 -3.55
C TYR A 54 -15.20 -18.38 -4.28
N GLU A 55 -15.16 -18.28 -5.61
CA GLU A 55 -14.10 -18.86 -6.45
C GLU A 55 -12.72 -18.22 -6.17
N ASN A 56 -12.71 -16.91 -5.88
CA ASN A 56 -11.49 -16.16 -5.61
C ASN A 56 -11.13 -16.07 -4.12
N PHE A 57 -11.81 -16.83 -3.25
CA PHE A 57 -11.57 -16.84 -1.81
C PHE A 57 -11.67 -15.45 -1.16
N ILE A 58 -12.64 -14.67 -1.61
CA ILE A 58 -12.98 -13.34 -1.09
C ILE A 58 -14.27 -13.43 -0.27
N GLN A 59 -14.30 -12.76 0.88
CA GLN A 59 -15.51 -12.68 1.70
C GLN A 59 -16.51 -11.69 1.10
N TYR A 60 -17.59 -12.23 0.55
CA TYR A 60 -18.70 -11.45 -0.02
C TYR A 60 -19.26 -10.39 0.96
N ARG A 61 -19.40 -10.75 2.24
CA ARG A 61 -19.88 -9.81 3.28
C ARG A 61 -18.96 -8.60 3.47
N SER A 62 -17.64 -8.80 3.39
CA SER A 62 -16.66 -7.72 3.46
C SER A 62 -16.75 -6.81 2.24
N MET A 63 -16.96 -7.38 1.04
CA MET A 63 -17.13 -6.61 -0.19
C MET A 63 -18.40 -5.76 -0.19
N ASN A 64 -19.54 -6.31 0.25
CA ASN A 64 -20.77 -5.53 0.42
C ASN A 64 -20.59 -4.38 1.40
N ARG A 65 -19.94 -4.62 2.55
CA ARG A 65 -19.62 -3.54 3.49
C ARG A 65 -18.70 -2.48 2.88
N ALA A 66 -17.74 -2.88 2.04
CA ALA A 66 -16.89 -1.93 1.32
C ALA A 66 -17.69 -1.07 0.34
N ARG A 67 -18.71 -1.67 -0.32
CA ARG A 67 -19.64 -0.97 -1.21
C ARG A 67 -20.49 0.04 -0.45
N ASP A 68 -21.11 -0.37 0.66
CA ASP A 68 -21.93 0.53 1.48
C ASP A 68 -21.12 1.76 1.94
N VAL A 69 -19.88 1.54 2.37
CA VAL A 69 -18.97 2.63 2.78
C VAL A 69 -18.62 3.53 1.59
N ARG A 70 -18.37 2.96 0.40
CA ARG A 70 -18.09 3.75 -0.81
C ARG A 70 -19.28 4.61 -1.20
N ASP A 71 -20.48 4.05 -1.18
CA ASP A 71 -21.70 4.75 -1.57
C ASP A 71 -22.01 5.90 -0.58
N GLN A 72 -21.75 5.69 0.72
CA GLN A 72 -21.79 6.76 1.71
C GLN A 72 -20.79 7.88 1.43
N ILE A 73 -19.54 7.53 1.08
CA ILE A 73 -18.51 8.53 0.74
C ILE A 73 -18.91 9.31 -0.51
N ILE A 74 -19.44 8.65 -1.54
CA ILE A 74 -19.91 9.33 -2.76
C ILE A 74 -21.02 10.31 -2.43
N GLY A 75 -21.99 9.93 -1.60
CA GLY A 75 -23.04 10.84 -1.15
C GLY A 75 -22.51 12.03 -0.34
N LEU A 76 -21.40 11.87 0.38
CA LEU A 76 -20.73 12.99 1.05
C LEU A 76 -19.98 13.89 0.06
N LEU A 77 -19.28 13.33 -0.93
CA LEU A 77 -18.59 14.10 -1.96
C LEU A 77 -19.55 14.99 -2.76
N ASP A 78 -20.71 14.44 -3.12
CA ASP A 78 -21.77 15.19 -3.82
C ASP A 78 -22.26 16.39 -3.00
N ARG A 79 -22.48 16.21 -1.69
CA ARG A 79 -22.89 17.30 -0.78
C ARG A 79 -21.86 18.42 -0.63
N VAL A 80 -20.58 18.12 -0.82
CA VAL A 80 -19.50 19.12 -0.77
C VAL A 80 -19.01 19.54 -2.15
N GLU A 81 -19.78 19.20 -3.20
CA GLU A 81 -19.54 19.58 -4.60
C GLU A 81 -18.17 19.11 -5.14
N ILE A 82 -17.66 17.98 -4.63
CA ILE A 82 -16.45 17.36 -5.16
C ILE A 82 -16.84 16.39 -6.27
N PRO A 83 -16.46 16.64 -7.53
CA PRO A 83 -16.83 15.78 -8.64
C PRO A 83 -16.16 14.41 -8.55
N LEU A 84 -16.91 13.36 -8.88
CA LEU A 84 -16.37 12.02 -9.02
C LEU A 84 -15.60 11.92 -10.35
N THR A 85 -14.27 11.96 -10.26
CA THR A 85 -13.39 11.83 -11.43
C THR A 85 -12.62 10.53 -11.40
N SER A 86 -12.51 9.88 -12.57
CA SER A 86 -11.65 8.72 -12.77
C SER A 86 -10.34 9.12 -13.43
N ASN A 87 -9.34 8.26 -13.31
CA ASN A 87 -8.10 8.41 -14.04
C ASN A 87 -8.36 8.24 -15.56
N PRO A 88 -7.96 9.20 -16.42
CA PRO A 88 -8.23 9.12 -17.86
C PRO A 88 -7.50 7.95 -18.54
N ASP A 89 -6.31 7.62 -18.07
CA ASP A 89 -5.50 6.52 -18.59
C ASP A 89 -5.46 5.38 -17.57
N ALA A 90 -6.24 4.33 -17.81
CA ALA A 90 -6.29 3.16 -16.95
C ALA A 90 -4.93 2.43 -16.82
N SER A 91 -4.01 2.63 -17.78
CA SER A 91 -2.68 2.03 -17.73
C SER A 91 -1.70 2.80 -16.84
N ASP A 92 -1.92 4.10 -16.61
CA ASP A 92 -1.07 4.92 -15.76
C ASP A 92 -1.58 4.95 -14.32
N ILE A 93 -1.01 4.11 -13.45
CA ILE A 93 -1.37 4.09 -12.03
C ILE A 93 -0.75 5.23 -11.20
N VAL A 94 0.14 6.06 -11.78
CA VAL A 94 0.88 7.07 -11.03
C VAL A 94 -0.02 8.10 -10.34
N PRO A 95 -1.09 8.64 -10.97
CA PRO A 95 -2.00 9.57 -10.30
C PRO A 95 -2.66 8.97 -9.05
N ILE A 96 -3.04 7.69 -9.11
CA ILE A 96 -3.62 6.96 -7.97
C ILE A 96 -2.58 6.84 -6.85
N LYS A 97 -1.35 6.42 -7.18
CA LYS A 97 -0.27 6.29 -6.21
C LYS A 97 0.07 7.63 -5.55
N LYS A 98 0.09 8.73 -6.32
CA LYS A 98 0.28 10.09 -5.79
C LYS A 98 -0.84 10.51 -4.85
N ALA A 99 -2.10 10.24 -5.20
CA ALA A 99 -3.25 10.56 -4.36
C ALA A 99 -3.19 9.82 -3.01
N ILE A 100 -2.85 8.53 -3.02
CA ILE A 100 -2.69 7.74 -1.78
C ILE A 100 -1.48 8.25 -0.98
N ALA A 101 -0.35 8.54 -1.64
CA ALA A 101 0.83 9.11 -0.98
C ALA A 101 0.54 10.46 -0.33
N ALA A 102 -0.32 11.29 -0.92
CA ALA A 102 -0.74 12.56 -0.35
C ALA A 102 -1.62 12.40 0.90
N GLY A 103 -2.40 11.31 1.01
CA GLY A 103 -3.18 11.00 2.21
C GLY A 103 -2.34 10.34 3.32
N PHE A 104 -1.36 9.52 2.94
CA PHE A 104 -0.53 8.72 3.86
C PHE A 104 0.91 9.21 3.96
N PHE A 105 1.17 10.48 3.64
CA PHE A 105 2.54 11.02 3.58
C PHE A 105 3.30 10.81 4.90
N PHE A 106 2.61 10.89 6.05
CA PHE A 106 3.22 10.68 7.36
C PHE A 106 3.62 9.22 7.63
N ASN A 107 3.00 8.26 6.94
CA ASN A 107 3.27 6.81 7.03
C ASN A 107 4.22 6.36 5.91
N ALA A 108 5.42 6.92 5.88
CA ALA A 108 6.43 6.57 4.87
C ALA A 108 7.67 5.93 5.51
N ALA A 109 8.24 4.94 4.83
CA ALA A 109 9.42 4.22 5.25
C ALA A 109 10.41 3.97 4.10
N ARG A 110 11.69 3.85 4.46
CA ARG A 110 12.81 3.64 3.51
C ARG A 110 13.55 2.36 3.83
N LEU A 111 13.83 1.58 2.79
CA LEU A 111 14.66 0.39 2.87
C LEU A 111 16.07 0.73 3.37
N GLN A 112 16.57 -0.05 4.32
CA GLN A 112 17.93 0.06 4.85
C GLN A 112 18.90 -0.83 4.07
N ARG A 113 20.20 -0.59 4.21
CA ARG A 113 21.27 -1.33 3.52
C ARG A 113 21.26 -2.85 3.78
N SER A 114 20.59 -3.31 4.85
CA SER A 114 20.45 -4.73 5.18
C SER A 114 19.48 -5.48 4.26
N GLY A 115 18.72 -4.81 3.40
CA GLY A 115 17.86 -5.44 2.38
C GLY A 115 16.49 -5.90 2.85
N GLU A 116 16.27 -6.08 4.16
CA GLU A 116 14.97 -6.51 4.71
C GLU A 116 14.31 -5.49 5.66
N ARG A 117 15.13 -4.63 6.28
CA ARG A 117 14.67 -3.70 7.31
C ARG A 117 14.35 -2.36 6.69
N TYR A 118 13.24 -1.76 7.10
CA TYR A 118 12.85 -0.41 6.76
C TYR A 118 13.01 0.51 7.97
N LYS A 119 13.16 1.80 7.69
CA LYS A 119 13.14 2.84 8.72
C LYS A 119 12.07 3.87 8.38
N THR A 120 11.19 4.18 9.33
CA THR A 120 10.21 5.25 9.15
C THR A 120 10.91 6.60 9.09
N LEU A 121 10.44 7.49 8.22
CA LEU A 121 11.23 8.68 7.86
C LEU A 121 11.37 9.73 8.97
N LYS A 122 10.35 9.89 9.81
CA LYS A 122 10.40 10.88 10.90
C LYS A 122 10.70 10.28 12.26
N GLN A 123 10.12 9.12 12.58
CA GLN A 123 10.27 8.49 13.89
C GLN A 123 11.56 7.67 13.97
N ASN A 124 12.25 7.41 12.85
CA ASN A 124 13.46 6.59 12.78
C ASN A 124 13.29 5.19 13.39
N GLN A 125 12.06 4.68 13.35
CA GLN A 125 11.67 3.38 13.89
C GLN A 125 11.95 2.28 12.88
N ASP A 126 12.51 1.18 13.37
CA ASP A 126 12.86 0.03 12.54
C ASP A 126 11.64 -0.86 12.34
N VAL A 127 11.18 -0.97 11.08
CA VAL A 127 9.96 -1.70 10.71
C VAL A 127 10.25 -2.70 9.59
N TYR A 128 9.36 -3.67 9.42
CA TYR A 128 9.47 -4.73 8.41
C TYR A 128 8.19 -4.81 7.58
N ILE A 129 8.29 -5.11 6.28
CA ILE A 129 7.10 -5.41 5.50
C ILE A 129 6.47 -6.70 6.02
N HIS A 130 5.15 -6.67 6.27
CA HIS A 130 4.46 -7.86 6.73
C HIS A 130 4.47 -8.97 5.66
N PRO A 131 4.66 -10.26 6.02
CA PRO A 131 4.74 -11.38 5.06
C PRO A 131 3.50 -11.58 4.18
N SER A 132 2.37 -10.96 4.53
CA SER A 132 1.16 -11.00 3.72
C SER A 132 1.16 -9.97 2.58
N SER A 133 2.11 -9.04 2.54
CA SER A 133 2.15 -8.00 1.52
C SER A 133 2.65 -8.56 0.19
N ALA A 134 2.12 -8.03 -0.91
CA ALA A 134 2.63 -8.25 -2.26
C ALA A 134 4.12 -7.86 -2.39
N LEU A 135 4.57 -6.92 -1.58
CA LEU A 135 5.91 -6.32 -1.67
C LEU A 135 6.96 -6.98 -0.76
N PHE A 136 6.60 -8.06 -0.05
CA PHE A 136 7.48 -8.70 0.92
C PHE A 136 8.82 -9.19 0.32
N GLU A 137 8.79 -9.71 -0.91
CA GLU A 137 10.00 -10.20 -1.60
C GLU A 137 10.60 -9.18 -2.58
N VAL A 138 9.81 -8.19 -3.02
CA VAL A 138 10.24 -7.15 -3.99
C VAL A 138 11.17 -6.14 -3.34
N ASN A 139 10.93 -5.82 -2.07
CA ASN A 139 11.70 -4.85 -1.27
C ASN A 139 11.97 -3.51 -1.98
N PRO A 140 10.91 -2.76 -2.35
CA PRO A 140 11.07 -1.44 -2.97
C PRO A 140 11.75 -0.44 -2.03
N LYS A 141 12.56 0.45 -2.59
CA LYS A 141 13.39 1.38 -1.81
C LYS A 141 12.59 2.32 -0.90
N TRP A 142 11.43 2.77 -1.36
CA TRP A 142 10.56 3.72 -0.68
C TRP A 142 9.14 3.21 -0.70
N VAL A 143 8.50 3.25 0.45
CA VAL A 143 7.13 2.77 0.62
C VAL A 143 6.30 3.71 1.45
N ILE A 144 5.00 3.69 1.20
CA ILE A 144 3.99 4.12 2.17
C ILE A 144 3.25 2.91 2.70
N TYR A 145 2.65 3.05 3.88
CA TYR A 145 1.88 1.99 4.53
C TYR A 145 0.61 2.52 5.18
N TYR A 146 -0.38 1.65 5.33
CA TYR A 146 -1.65 1.99 5.99
C TYR A 146 -1.55 1.91 7.51
N GLU A 147 -1.02 0.81 8.04
CA GLU A 147 -0.97 0.55 9.47
C GLU A 147 0.35 -0.09 9.90
N LEU A 148 0.72 0.18 11.15
CA LEU A 148 1.82 -0.46 11.86
C LEU A 148 1.24 -1.42 12.90
N VAL A 149 1.70 -2.66 12.89
CA VAL A 149 1.27 -3.73 13.79
C VAL A 149 2.47 -4.29 14.53
N LEU A 150 2.44 -4.18 15.86
CA LEU A 150 3.44 -4.78 16.74
C LEU A 150 3.04 -6.22 17.08
N THR A 151 3.89 -7.18 16.73
CA THR A 151 3.75 -8.59 17.15
C THR A 151 5.08 -9.06 17.76
N SER A 152 5.81 -9.95 17.08
CA SER A 152 7.20 -10.30 17.41
C SER A 152 8.17 -9.21 16.94
N LYS A 153 7.83 -8.54 15.84
CA LYS A 153 8.50 -7.36 15.29
C LYS A 153 7.45 -6.33 14.91
N GLU A 154 7.89 -5.12 14.64
CA GLU A 154 7.04 -4.06 14.10
C GLU A 154 6.89 -4.25 12.60
N TYR A 155 5.67 -4.59 12.19
CA TYR A 155 5.34 -4.84 10.80
C TYR A 155 4.46 -3.73 10.23
N ILE A 156 4.79 -3.27 9.03
CA ILE A 156 3.93 -2.40 8.24
C ILE A 156 3.04 -3.23 7.30
N ARG A 157 1.76 -2.88 7.22
CA ARG A 157 0.75 -3.58 6.40
C ARG A 157 0.08 -2.63 5.41
N GLN A 158 -0.44 -3.23 4.34
CA GLN A 158 -0.97 -2.55 3.15
C GLN A 158 0.08 -1.56 2.61
N VAL A 159 1.12 -2.12 2.00
CA VAL A 159 2.29 -1.38 1.56
C VAL A 159 2.17 -1.07 0.08
N MET A 160 2.61 0.10 -0.34
CA MET A 160 2.70 0.50 -1.76
C MET A 160 4.03 1.19 -2.01
N ASP A 161 4.67 0.88 -3.14
CA ASP A 161 5.91 1.53 -3.53
C ASP A 161 5.64 2.96 -3.99
N ILE A 162 6.57 3.88 -3.72
CA ILE A 162 6.45 5.28 -4.10
C ILE A 162 7.78 5.84 -4.58
N LYS A 163 7.73 6.99 -5.27
CA LYS A 163 8.91 7.83 -5.45
C LYS A 163 8.99 8.82 -4.30
N ALA A 164 10.20 9.00 -3.74
CA ALA A 164 10.41 9.90 -2.61
C ALA A 164 10.05 11.37 -2.92
N GLU A 165 10.21 11.78 -4.18
CA GLU A 165 9.84 13.11 -4.68
C GLU A 165 8.36 13.44 -4.43
N TRP A 166 7.48 12.44 -4.52
CA TRP A 166 6.04 12.63 -4.32
C TRP A 166 5.70 13.05 -2.88
N LEU A 167 6.52 12.66 -1.89
CA LEU A 167 6.33 13.07 -0.51
C LEU A 167 6.63 14.57 -0.32
N VAL A 168 7.65 15.08 -1.02
CA VAL A 168 8.01 16.51 -0.99
C VAL A 168 7.00 17.33 -1.78
N GLU A 169 6.52 16.82 -2.91
CA GLU A 169 5.45 17.45 -3.70
C GLU A 169 4.14 17.55 -2.90
N ALA A 170 3.73 16.45 -2.23
CA ALA A 170 2.45 16.39 -1.54
C ALA A 170 2.45 17.09 -0.18
N ALA A 171 3.56 17.02 0.57
CA ALA A 171 3.65 17.56 1.92
C ALA A 171 4.98 18.32 2.15
N PRO A 172 5.20 19.46 1.46
CA PRO A 172 6.43 20.25 1.58
C PRO A 172 6.65 20.85 2.97
N HIS A 173 5.58 21.01 3.76
CA HIS A 173 5.64 21.45 5.15
C HIS A 173 6.17 20.36 6.09
N TYR A 174 6.10 19.10 5.68
CA TYR A 174 6.51 17.94 6.49
C TYR A 174 7.84 17.36 6.00
N TYR A 175 8.08 17.30 4.69
CA TYR A 175 9.29 16.75 4.08
C TYR A 175 10.15 17.80 3.39
N ASN A 176 11.45 17.74 3.68
CA ASN A 176 12.48 18.51 2.98
C ASN A 176 13.36 17.62 2.10
N LYS A 177 14.11 18.21 1.17
CA LYS A 177 15.05 17.47 0.30
C LYS A 177 16.05 16.62 1.09
N LYS A 178 16.46 17.07 2.28
CA LYS A 178 17.36 16.33 3.18
C LYS A 178 16.73 15.05 3.74
N ASP A 179 15.41 15.01 3.91
CA ASP A 179 14.71 13.83 4.46
C ASP A 179 14.65 12.69 3.43
N ILE A 180 14.63 13.05 2.14
CA ILE A 180 14.61 12.10 1.03
C ILE A 180 16.01 11.82 0.45
N GLU A 181 17.06 12.46 0.99
CA GLU A 181 18.44 12.22 0.61
C GLU A 181 18.86 10.80 0.98
N ASP A 182 19.46 10.12 0.03
CA ASP A 182 19.96 8.77 0.22
C ASP A 182 21.34 8.80 0.89
N GLU A 183 21.37 8.53 2.19
CA GLU A 183 22.62 8.42 2.96
C GLU A 183 23.52 7.27 2.49
N SER A 184 23.01 6.33 1.67
CA SER A 184 23.86 5.33 1.03
C SER A 184 24.79 5.93 -0.03
N ARG A 185 24.48 7.12 -0.57
CA ARG A 185 25.32 7.85 -1.52
C ARG A 185 26.38 8.73 -0.84
N ARG A 186 26.31 8.95 0.47
CA ARG A 186 27.35 9.66 1.22
C ARG A 186 28.58 8.74 1.32
N LYS A 187 29.58 8.96 0.46
CA LYS A 187 30.92 8.37 0.63
C LYS A 187 31.41 8.74 2.03
N MET A 188 31.90 7.77 2.79
CA MET A 188 32.53 8.03 4.08
C MET A 188 33.62 9.09 3.91
N PRO A 189 33.70 10.12 4.77
CA PRO A 189 34.83 11.03 4.75
C PRO A 189 36.10 10.20 4.93
N LYS A 190 37.04 10.30 3.97
CA LYS A 190 38.33 9.63 4.09
C LYS A 190 38.98 10.12 5.37
N THR A 191 39.23 9.21 6.31
CA THR A 191 40.04 9.47 7.50
C THR A 191 41.39 9.97 7.02
N VAL A 192 41.66 11.27 7.15
CA VAL A 192 42.98 11.82 6.91
C VAL A 192 43.83 11.39 8.10
N THR A 193 44.53 10.27 7.97
CA THR A 193 45.64 9.92 8.84
C THR A 193 46.71 11.00 8.64
N LYS A 194 46.81 11.91 9.61
CA LYS A 194 47.98 12.80 9.69
C LYS A 194 49.18 11.93 10.06
N SER A 195 50.14 11.85 9.14
CA SER A 195 51.52 11.41 9.42
C SER A 195 52.26 12.44 10.23
#